data_AF-A0A965L217-F1
#
_entry.id   AF-A0A965L217-F1
#
_cell.length_a   1.000
_cell.length_b   1.000
_cell.length_c   1.000
_cell.angle_alpha   90.00
_cell.angle_beta   90.00
_cell.angle_gamma   90.00
#
_symmetry.space_group_name_H-M   'P 1'
#
loop_
_entity.id
_entity.type
_entity.pdbx_description
1 polymer ?
#
loop_
_entity_poly.entity_id
_entity_poly.type
_entity_poly.pdbx_seq_one_letter_code
_entity_poly.pdbx_strand_id
1 'polypeptide(L)'
;MTKTQAAIACGSLTSTSKMPCKSYSLPTEACVTGFKMSKIEDSICSKCYADKGFYKMYENNIKPAQFSRLDSINGEFWVSGMVSHIGNDAFFRWHDSGDLQNLEHLEKIVAVCAATPSTMHWLPTREYGFIKSYVAKHGKNSIPKNLIVRLSAMYPDKPVQIPASLQNVPGITASNVHTKTPIGSPCKAPKQNGACLDCRECWTDSVISYELH
;
A
#
# COMPACT_ATOMS: atom_id res chain seq x y z
N MET A 1 -21.53 9.62 -7.15
CA MET A 1 -21.00 10.68 -6.26
C MET A 1 -20.04 11.55 -7.07
N THR A 2 -20.03 12.88 -6.88
CA THR A 2 -19.06 13.77 -7.56
C THR A 2 -17.68 13.67 -6.91
N LYS A 3 -16.62 14.12 -7.59
CA LYS A 3 -15.26 14.13 -7.01
C LYS A 3 -15.16 14.99 -5.75
N THR A 4 -15.93 16.07 -5.66
CA THR A 4 -15.98 16.93 -4.47
C THR A 4 -16.62 16.21 -3.29
N GLN A 5 -17.75 15.52 -3.52
CA GLN A 5 -18.39 14.69 -2.50
C GLN A 5 -17.48 13.54 -2.05
N ALA A 6 -16.75 12.93 -2.98
CA ALA A 6 -15.77 11.90 -2.66
C ALA A 6 -14.64 12.45 -1.77
N ALA A 7 -14.11 13.64 -2.07
CA ALA A 7 -13.07 14.25 -1.25
C ALA A 7 -13.54 14.56 0.18
N ILE A 8 -14.83 14.91 0.36
CA ILE A 8 -15.43 15.07 1.69
C ILE A 8 -15.54 13.71 2.40
N ALA A 9 -15.96 12.66 1.69
CA ALA A 9 -16.22 11.35 2.26
C ALA A 9 -14.97 10.55 2.64
N CYS A 10 -13.87 10.71 1.90
CA CYS A 10 -12.66 9.90 2.08
C CYS A 10 -11.34 10.68 2.08
N GLY A 11 -11.38 12.01 1.97
CA GLY A 11 -10.18 12.83 1.74
C GLY A 11 -9.71 12.77 0.28
N SER A 12 -8.89 13.74 -0.14
CA SER A 12 -8.32 13.75 -1.50
C SER A 12 -7.35 12.59 -1.72
N LEU A 13 -7.06 12.20 -2.96
CA LEU A 13 -6.00 11.23 -3.26
C LEU A 13 -4.62 11.89 -3.34
N THR A 14 -3.56 11.11 -3.11
CA THR A 14 -2.18 11.54 -3.35
C THR A 14 -1.80 11.33 -4.82
N SER A 15 -1.04 12.27 -5.37
CA SER A 15 -0.36 12.13 -6.66
C SER A 15 1.14 12.17 -6.44
N THR A 16 1.88 11.19 -6.96
CA THR A 16 3.34 11.10 -6.81
C THR A 16 4.02 11.26 -8.16
N SER A 17 5.20 11.86 -8.21
CA SER A 17 5.98 12.00 -9.46
C SER A 17 6.60 10.67 -9.93
N LYS A 18 6.90 9.75 -8.99
CA LYS A 18 7.56 8.47 -9.27
C LYS A 18 6.67 7.49 -10.04
N MET A 19 5.37 7.42 -9.69
CA MET A 19 4.43 6.48 -10.26
C MET A 19 3.30 7.22 -10.99
N PRO A 20 2.96 6.83 -12.23
CA PRO A 20 1.89 7.47 -13.00
C PRO A 20 0.50 6.96 -12.57
N CYS A 21 0.24 6.93 -11.27
CA CYS A 21 -1.07 6.57 -10.71
C CYS A 21 -1.33 7.33 -9.40
N LYS A 22 -2.60 7.41 -9.02
CA LYS A 22 -2.99 7.98 -7.73
C LYS A 22 -2.76 6.97 -6.60
N SER A 23 -2.69 7.49 -5.37
CA SER A 23 -2.58 6.66 -4.17
C SER A 23 -3.37 7.21 -2.98
N TYR A 24 -3.52 6.39 -1.95
CA TYR A 24 -4.18 6.75 -0.70
C TYR A 24 -3.22 6.65 0.49
N SER A 25 -2.63 7.79 0.86
CA SER A 25 -1.60 7.86 1.89
C SER A 25 -2.22 8.08 3.28
N LEU A 26 -1.74 7.33 4.27
CA LEU A 26 -2.09 7.46 5.69
C LEU A 26 -0.86 7.91 6.50
N PRO A 27 -1.04 8.42 7.74
CA PRO A 27 0.09 8.85 8.56
C PRO A 27 0.88 7.64 9.05
N THR A 28 2.21 7.76 9.10
CA THR A 28 3.11 6.68 9.55
C THR A 28 2.94 6.38 11.04
N GLU A 29 2.50 7.37 11.81
CA GLU A 29 2.18 7.27 13.23
C GLU A 29 1.03 6.31 13.51
N ALA A 30 0.15 6.07 12.52
CA ALA A 30 -0.98 5.16 12.63
C ALA A 30 -0.67 3.73 12.13
N CYS A 31 0.56 3.44 11.67
CA CYS A 31 0.93 2.07 11.31
C CYS A 31 0.95 1.17 12.56
N VAL A 32 0.22 0.06 12.58
CA VAL A 32 0.13 -0.80 13.77
C VAL A 32 1.42 -1.57 14.01
N THR A 33 1.96 -2.21 12.98
CA THR A 33 3.23 -2.92 12.98
C THR A 33 4.39 -1.97 12.70
N GLY A 34 4.22 -1.08 11.71
CA GLY A 34 5.27 -0.13 11.31
C GLY A 34 5.72 0.79 12.45
N PHE A 35 4.81 1.29 13.29
CA PHE A 35 5.16 2.14 14.43
C PHE A 35 5.91 1.38 15.54
N LYS A 36 5.62 0.09 15.74
CA LYS A 36 6.39 -0.73 16.69
C LYS A 36 7.79 -0.96 16.15
N MET A 37 7.90 -1.23 14.86
CA MET A 37 9.18 -1.45 14.20
C MET A 37 10.04 -0.20 14.11
N SER A 38 9.47 1.00 14.04
CA SER A 38 10.27 2.23 14.02
C SER A 38 11.12 2.41 15.27
N LYS A 39 10.77 1.73 16.36
CA LYS A 39 11.52 1.68 17.63
C LYS A 39 12.61 0.60 17.66
N ILE A 40 12.73 -0.21 16.62
CA ILE A 40 13.73 -1.28 16.51
C ILE A 40 14.80 -0.83 15.53
N GLU A 41 16.03 -0.72 16.01
CA GLU A 41 17.19 -0.36 15.19
C GLU A 41 17.34 -1.31 13.98
N ASP A 42 17.81 -0.75 12.87
CA ASP A 42 18.00 -1.42 11.57
C ASP A 42 16.75 -2.05 10.93
N SER A 43 15.58 -1.89 11.53
CA SER A 43 14.32 -2.17 10.83
C SER A 43 14.11 -1.16 9.70
N ILE A 44 13.39 -1.55 8.66
CA ILE A 44 13.04 -0.62 7.57
C ILE A 44 12.24 0.58 8.09
N CYS A 45 11.39 0.37 9.11
CA CYS A 45 10.55 1.41 9.67
C CYS A 45 11.32 2.39 10.58
N SER A 46 12.48 2.02 11.13
CA SER A 46 13.31 2.96 11.91
C SER A 46 13.93 4.06 11.03
N LYS A 47 14.06 3.80 9.73
CA LYS A 47 14.55 4.73 8.71
C LYS A 47 13.47 5.04 7.67
N CYS A 48 12.20 4.95 8.05
CA CYS A 48 11.04 5.05 7.15
C CYS A 48 11.17 6.22 6.16
N TYR A 49 11.05 5.94 4.86
CA TYR A 49 11.17 6.97 3.83
C TYR A 49 10.05 8.03 3.93
N ALA A 50 8.90 7.65 4.46
CA ALA A 50 7.73 8.52 4.59
C ALA A 50 7.85 9.51 5.77
N ASP A 51 8.94 9.45 6.53
CA ASP A 51 9.28 10.43 7.57
C ASP A 51 10.40 11.39 7.13
N LYS A 52 10.80 11.33 5.85
CA LYS A 52 11.93 12.08 5.28
C LYS A 52 11.55 12.76 3.95
N GLY A 53 12.51 13.46 3.34
CA GLY A 53 12.37 14.03 2.00
C GLY A 53 11.14 14.92 1.85
N PHE A 54 10.36 14.73 0.78
CA PHE A 54 9.15 15.52 0.52
C PHE A 54 8.05 15.35 1.57
N TYR A 55 7.93 14.18 2.22
CA TYR A 55 6.97 14.00 3.31
C TYR A 55 7.29 14.91 4.48
N LYS A 56 8.57 15.05 4.83
CA LYS A 56 9.02 15.96 5.87
C LYS A 56 9.00 17.43 5.43
N MET A 57 9.44 17.72 4.20
CA MET A 57 9.50 19.07 3.64
C MET A 57 8.12 19.74 3.57
N TYR A 58 7.08 18.97 3.24
CA TYR A 58 5.70 19.47 3.10
C TYR A 58 4.77 18.94 4.20
N GLU A 59 5.31 18.60 5.37
CA GLU A 59 4.57 17.94 6.45
C GLU A 59 3.33 18.73 6.90
N ASN A 60 3.41 20.06 6.90
CA ASN A 60 2.32 20.96 7.30
C ASN A 60 1.08 20.82 6.40
N ASN A 61 1.23 20.34 5.18
CA ASN A 61 0.13 20.08 4.26
C ASN A 61 -0.20 18.59 4.18
N ILE A 62 0.83 17.74 4.19
CA ILE A 62 0.69 16.29 4.02
C ILE A 62 0.06 15.64 5.25
N LYS A 63 0.51 15.97 6.47
CA LYS A 63 0.00 15.35 7.70
C LYS A 63 -1.48 15.63 7.92
N PRO A 64 -1.98 16.87 7.83
CA PRO A 64 -3.42 17.11 8.00
C PRO A 64 -4.27 16.33 6.99
N ALA A 65 -3.83 16.23 5.73
CA ALA A 65 -4.52 15.44 4.72
C ALA A 65 -4.51 13.93 5.05
N GLN A 66 -3.37 13.41 5.52
CA GLN A 66 -3.24 12.02 5.96
C GLN A 66 -4.14 11.70 7.16
N PHE A 67 -4.18 12.56 8.18
CA PHE A 67 -5.05 12.37 9.33
C PHE A 67 -6.53 12.49 8.97
N SER A 68 -6.91 13.44 8.10
CA SER A 68 -8.28 13.54 7.59
C SER A 68 -8.71 12.26 6.84
N ARG A 69 -7.81 11.66 6.05
CA ARG A 69 -8.05 10.35 5.42
C ARG A 69 -8.21 9.25 6.46
N LEU A 70 -7.33 9.20 7.46
CA LEU A 70 -7.38 8.22 8.55
C LEU A 70 -8.73 8.28 9.28
N ASP A 71 -9.20 9.47 9.63
CA ASP A 71 -10.49 9.65 10.32
C ASP A 71 -11.68 9.19 9.45
N SER A 72 -11.54 9.32 8.13
CA SER A 72 -12.61 9.00 7.17
C SER A 72 -12.81 7.51 6.91
N ILE A 73 -11.83 6.63 7.21
CA ILE A 73 -11.89 5.20 6.81
C ILE A 73 -13.10 4.45 7.37
N ASN A 74 -13.63 4.91 8.50
CA ASN A 74 -14.79 4.34 9.16
C ASN A 74 -16.11 4.93 8.66
N GLY A 75 -16.06 5.98 7.83
CA GLY A 75 -17.22 6.64 7.27
C GLY A 75 -18.03 5.71 6.36
N GLU A 76 -19.36 5.82 6.46
CA GLU A 76 -20.34 5.05 5.67
C GLU A 76 -20.08 5.18 4.16
N PHE A 77 -19.78 6.40 3.71
CA PHE A 77 -19.60 6.70 2.30
C PHE A 77 -18.19 6.44 1.77
N TRP A 78 -17.26 5.98 2.60
CA TRP A 78 -15.84 5.88 2.24
C TRP A 78 -15.61 4.99 1.00
N VAL A 79 -16.26 3.82 0.95
CA VAL A 79 -16.14 2.90 -0.21
C VAL A 79 -16.64 3.57 -1.49
N SER A 80 -17.84 4.17 -1.46
CA SER A 80 -18.41 4.85 -2.62
C SER A 80 -17.60 6.08 -3.07
N GLY A 81 -16.97 6.77 -2.11
CA GLY A 81 -16.05 7.88 -2.34
C GLY A 81 -14.78 7.40 -3.06
N MET A 82 -14.15 6.35 -2.55
CA MET A 82 -12.96 5.77 -3.16
C MET A 82 -13.22 5.25 -4.57
N VAL A 83 -14.32 4.53 -4.80
CA VAL A 83 -14.74 4.10 -6.14
C VAL A 83 -14.88 5.28 -7.09
N SER A 84 -15.50 6.37 -6.64
CA SER A 84 -15.66 7.60 -7.44
C SER A 84 -14.34 8.33 -7.69
N HIS A 85 -13.39 8.25 -6.75
CA HIS A 85 -12.06 8.85 -6.87
C HIS A 85 -11.16 8.11 -7.86
N ILE A 86 -11.21 6.78 -7.84
CA ILE A 86 -10.48 5.90 -8.74
C ILE A 86 -11.08 6.00 -10.15
N GLY A 87 -12.40 5.92 -10.28
CA GLY A 87 -13.10 6.03 -11.56
C GLY A 87 -12.58 5.00 -12.57
N ASN A 88 -12.01 5.49 -13.67
CA ASN A 88 -11.49 4.66 -14.78
C ASN A 88 -9.96 4.55 -14.79
N ASP A 89 -9.28 4.90 -13.71
CA ASP A 89 -7.82 4.77 -13.63
C ASP A 89 -7.43 3.29 -13.78
N ALA A 90 -6.52 2.96 -14.70
CA ALA A 90 -6.13 1.57 -14.94
C ALA A 90 -5.33 0.96 -13.77
N PHE A 91 -4.66 1.79 -12.97
CA PHE A 91 -3.83 1.38 -11.85
C PHE A 91 -4.07 2.26 -10.63
N PHE A 92 -4.09 1.65 -9.46
CA PHE A 92 -4.19 2.34 -8.19
C PHE A 92 -3.25 1.73 -7.15
N ARG A 93 -2.61 2.57 -6.33
CA ARG A 93 -1.77 2.13 -5.21
C ARG A 93 -2.44 2.49 -3.88
N TRP A 94 -2.69 1.50 -3.06
CA TRP A 94 -2.98 1.72 -1.64
C TRP A 94 -1.69 2.04 -0.89
N HIS A 95 -1.74 3.05 -0.02
CA HIS A 95 -0.67 3.37 0.93
C HIS A 95 0.72 3.60 0.30
N ASP A 96 0.90 4.79 -0.26
CA ASP A 96 2.24 5.37 -0.49
C ASP A 96 2.91 5.85 0.81
N SER A 97 2.15 5.97 1.89
CA SER A 97 2.61 6.06 3.27
C SER A 97 1.51 5.50 4.19
N GLY A 98 1.86 5.21 5.45
CA GLY A 98 0.95 4.55 6.37
C GLY A 98 0.71 3.09 5.97
N ASP A 99 -0.27 2.44 6.61
CA ASP A 99 -0.62 1.04 6.35
C ASP A 99 -2.08 0.76 6.75
N LEU A 100 -2.52 -0.49 6.58
CA LEU A 100 -3.82 -0.98 7.04
C LEU A 100 -4.02 -0.71 8.54
N GLN A 101 -5.27 -0.45 8.91
CA GLN A 101 -5.61 -0.02 10.27
C GLN A 101 -6.24 -1.15 11.08
N ASN A 102 -7.03 -2.00 10.43
CA ASN A 102 -7.66 -3.18 11.00
C ASN A 102 -8.22 -4.08 9.86
N LEU A 103 -8.90 -5.16 10.24
CA LEU A 103 -9.56 -6.07 9.30
C LEU A 103 -10.68 -5.37 8.49
N GLU A 104 -11.48 -4.51 9.12
CA GLU A 104 -12.59 -3.80 8.45
C GLU A 104 -12.07 -2.88 7.34
N HIS A 105 -10.95 -2.18 7.57
CA HIS A 105 -10.32 -1.34 6.56
C HIS A 105 -9.89 -2.17 5.33
N LEU A 106 -9.33 -3.37 5.53
CA LEU A 106 -9.03 -4.28 4.44
C LEU A 106 -10.29 -4.78 3.72
N GLU A 107 -11.35 -5.10 4.44
CA GLU A 107 -12.65 -5.48 3.86
C GLU A 107 -13.23 -4.34 2.99
N LYS A 108 -13.10 -3.08 3.42
CA LYS A 108 -13.49 -1.91 2.63
C LYS A 108 -12.63 -1.75 1.37
N ILE A 109 -11.31 -1.94 1.46
CA ILE A 109 -10.43 -1.93 0.29
C ILE A 109 -10.84 -3.02 -0.71
N VAL A 110 -11.14 -4.23 -0.24
CA VAL A 110 -11.63 -5.31 -1.09
C VAL A 110 -12.95 -4.94 -1.76
N ALA A 111 -13.89 -4.32 -1.03
CA ALA A 111 -15.15 -3.85 -1.59
C ALA A 111 -14.93 -2.79 -2.69
N VAL A 112 -13.97 -1.88 -2.51
CA VAL A 112 -13.56 -0.93 -3.56
C VAL A 112 -13.04 -1.68 -4.78
N CYS A 113 -12.11 -2.63 -4.60
CA CYS A 113 -11.54 -3.40 -5.72
C CYS A 113 -12.62 -4.17 -6.50
N ALA A 114 -13.61 -4.73 -5.82
CA ALA A 114 -14.75 -5.41 -6.45
C ALA A 114 -15.63 -4.44 -7.26
N ALA A 115 -15.77 -3.20 -6.80
CA ALA A 115 -16.53 -2.15 -7.48
C ALA A 115 -15.73 -1.44 -8.60
N THR A 116 -14.42 -1.64 -8.69
CA THR A 116 -13.56 -1.09 -9.76
C THR A 116 -12.82 -2.21 -10.53
N PRO A 117 -13.55 -3.11 -11.21
CA PRO A 117 -12.97 -4.32 -11.81
C PRO A 117 -12.00 -4.05 -12.97
N SER A 118 -12.04 -2.87 -13.59
CA SER A 118 -11.11 -2.44 -14.65
C SER A 118 -9.81 -1.85 -14.12
N THR A 119 -9.68 -1.65 -12.81
CA THR A 119 -8.50 -1.09 -12.16
C THR A 119 -7.69 -2.20 -11.52
N MET A 120 -6.38 -2.23 -11.78
CA MET A 120 -5.45 -3.05 -11.00
C MET A 120 -5.03 -2.32 -9.74
N HIS A 121 -5.16 -2.97 -8.59
CA HIS A 121 -4.82 -2.43 -7.28
C HIS A 121 -3.57 -3.09 -6.74
N TRP A 122 -2.69 -2.28 -6.16
CA TRP A 122 -1.52 -2.74 -5.43
C TRP A 122 -1.62 -2.27 -3.98
N LEU A 123 -1.54 -3.22 -3.03
CA LEU A 123 -1.52 -2.99 -1.59
C LEU A 123 -0.20 -3.51 -0.98
N PRO A 124 0.84 -2.68 -0.84
CA PRO A 124 1.99 -3.01 0.00
C PRO A 124 1.59 -2.91 1.48
N THR A 125 1.94 -3.92 2.28
CA THR A 125 1.61 -3.92 3.71
C THR A 125 2.62 -4.69 4.54
N ARG A 126 2.84 -4.24 5.78
CA ARG A 126 3.50 -4.98 6.87
C ARG A 126 2.51 -5.57 7.85
N GLU A 127 1.22 -5.27 7.71
CA GLU A 127 0.16 -5.73 8.60
C GLU A 127 -0.31 -7.15 8.24
N TYR A 128 0.63 -8.10 8.27
CA TYR A 128 0.38 -9.49 7.85
C TYR A 128 -0.75 -10.13 8.66
N GLY A 129 -0.89 -9.72 9.92
CA GLY A 129 -1.98 -10.17 10.81
C GLY A 129 -3.35 -9.91 10.21
N PHE A 130 -3.60 -8.73 9.62
CA PHE A 130 -4.89 -8.42 9.01
C PHE A 130 -5.15 -9.22 7.73
N ILE A 131 -4.11 -9.45 6.91
CA ILE A 131 -4.21 -10.33 5.74
C ILE A 131 -4.55 -11.77 6.17
N LYS A 132 -3.89 -12.29 7.22
CA LYS A 132 -4.19 -13.61 7.80
C LYS A 132 -5.63 -13.70 8.29
N SER A 133 -6.09 -12.72 9.06
CA SER A 133 -7.46 -12.69 9.59
C SER A 133 -8.49 -12.63 8.46
N TYR A 134 -8.22 -11.86 7.41
CA TYR A 134 -9.09 -11.78 6.24
C TYR A 134 -9.20 -13.12 5.50
N VAL A 135 -8.06 -13.74 5.16
CA VAL A 135 -8.05 -15.04 4.48
C VAL A 135 -8.67 -16.14 5.35
N ALA A 136 -8.46 -16.11 6.67
CA ALA A 136 -9.09 -17.07 7.59
C ALA A 136 -10.62 -16.90 7.64
N LYS A 137 -11.11 -15.66 7.61
CA LYS A 137 -12.55 -15.34 7.66
C LYS A 137 -13.27 -15.61 6.33
N HIS A 138 -12.66 -15.23 5.21
CA HIS A 138 -13.31 -15.22 3.89
C HIS A 138 -12.83 -16.33 2.94
N GLY A 139 -11.77 -17.06 3.30
CA GLY A 139 -11.20 -18.16 2.53
C GLY A 139 -10.07 -17.73 1.59
N LYS A 140 -9.33 -18.71 1.05
CA LYS A 140 -8.13 -18.47 0.22
C LYS A 140 -8.41 -17.84 -1.15
N ASN A 141 -9.63 -17.96 -1.66
CA ASN A 141 -10.00 -17.38 -2.98
C ASN A 141 -10.74 -16.04 -2.86
N SER A 142 -10.71 -15.41 -1.68
CA SER A 142 -11.46 -14.18 -1.40
C SER A 142 -10.77 -12.89 -1.85
N ILE A 143 -9.45 -12.92 -2.11
CA ILE A 143 -8.73 -11.76 -2.64
C ILE A 143 -9.19 -11.50 -4.09
N PRO A 144 -9.69 -10.30 -4.43
CA PRO A 144 -10.09 -9.98 -5.80
C PRO A 144 -8.96 -10.17 -6.80
N LYS A 145 -9.27 -10.67 -8.00
CA LYS A 145 -8.27 -10.91 -9.06
C LYS A 145 -7.53 -9.65 -9.50
N ASN A 146 -8.13 -8.48 -9.31
CA ASN A 146 -7.54 -7.18 -9.59
C ASN A 146 -6.83 -6.55 -8.38
N LEU A 147 -6.59 -7.31 -7.30
CA LEU A 147 -5.84 -6.84 -6.12
C LEU A 147 -4.58 -7.70 -5.92
N ILE A 148 -3.42 -7.04 -5.96
CA ILE A 148 -2.14 -7.61 -5.53
C ILE A 148 -1.79 -7.08 -4.15
N VAL A 149 -1.83 -7.97 -3.16
CA VAL A 149 -1.32 -7.73 -1.80
C VAL A 149 0.15 -8.12 -1.75
N ARG A 150 1.01 -7.15 -1.42
CA ARG A 150 2.45 -7.36 -1.28
C ARG A 150 2.86 -7.30 0.18
N LEU A 151 3.18 -8.46 0.74
CA LEU A 151 3.78 -8.57 2.06
C LEU A 151 5.18 -7.95 2.00
N SER A 152 5.38 -6.84 2.70
CA SER A 152 6.60 -6.03 2.64
C SER A 152 7.62 -6.48 3.67
N ALA A 153 8.89 -6.59 3.28
CA ALA A 153 9.98 -6.98 4.18
C ALA A 153 10.07 -6.10 5.42
N MET A 154 10.48 -6.70 6.53
CA MET A 154 10.64 -6.02 7.81
C MET A 154 12.04 -5.43 8.01
N TYR A 155 13.05 -6.08 7.41
CA TYR A 155 14.45 -5.68 7.48
C TYR A 155 15.06 -5.69 6.07
N PRO A 156 16.08 -4.86 5.81
CA PRO A 156 16.87 -4.96 4.59
C PRO A 156 17.58 -6.32 4.51
N ASP A 157 17.75 -6.85 3.30
CA ASP A 157 18.46 -8.10 2.98
C ASP A 157 17.91 -9.36 3.67
N LYS A 158 16.77 -9.26 4.36
CA LYS A 158 16.05 -10.39 4.93
C LYS A 158 14.79 -10.66 4.10
N PRO A 159 14.72 -11.81 3.41
CA PRO A 159 13.57 -12.12 2.58
C PRO A 159 12.30 -12.24 3.41
N VAL A 160 11.19 -11.75 2.86
CA VAL A 160 9.86 -11.97 3.41
C VAL A 160 9.59 -13.47 3.52
N GLN A 161 9.21 -13.90 4.72
CA GLN A 161 8.69 -15.24 4.95
C GLN A 161 7.17 -15.18 4.89
N ILE A 162 6.59 -15.66 3.79
CA ILE A 162 5.13 -15.70 3.64
C ILE A 162 4.58 -16.71 4.68
N PRO A 163 3.70 -16.26 5.61
CA PRO A 163 3.12 -17.16 6.61
C PRO A 163 2.43 -18.37 5.96
N ALA A 164 2.55 -19.55 6.55
CA ALA A 164 1.98 -20.79 5.99
C ALA A 164 0.48 -20.66 5.62
N SER A 165 -0.29 -19.93 6.43
CA SER A 165 -1.72 -19.67 6.17
C SER A 165 -1.99 -18.83 4.92
N LEU A 166 -1.00 -18.07 4.44
CA LEU A 166 -1.06 -17.20 3.26
C LEU A 166 -0.34 -17.78 2.04
N GLN A 167 0.31 -18.95 2.17
CA GLN A 167 0.90 -19.62 1.04
C GLN A 167 -0.19 -20.14 0.09
N ASN A 168 0.09 -20.04 -1.22
CA ASN A 168 -0.81 -20.42 -2.31
C ASN A 168 -2.16 -19.69 -2.29
N VAL A 169 -2.21 -18.48 -1.75
CA VAL A 169 -3.37 -17.59 -1.84
C VAL A 169 -3.19 -16.70 -3.09
N PRO A 170 -4.06 -16.81 -4.10
CA PRO A 170 -4.00 -15.96 -5.28
C PRO A 170 -4.02 -14.47 -4.92
N GLY A 171 -3.20 -13.67 -5.60
CA GLY A 171 -3.10 -12.23 -5.35
C GLY A 171 -2.22 -11.84 -4.15
N ILE A 172 -1.65 -12.78 -3.41
CA ILE A 172 -0.66 -12.50 -2.35
C ILE A 172 0.75 -12.81 -2.87
N THR A 173 1.65 -11.83 -2.77
CA THR A 173 3.07 -11.99 -3.07
C THR A 173 3.94 -11.20 -2.07
N ALA A 174 5.25 -11.20 -2.26
CA ALA A 174 6.21 -10.52 -1.42
C ALA A 174 6.88 -9.34 -2.11
N SER A 175 7.34 -8.38 -1.31
CA SER A 175 8.33 -7.40 -1.74
C SER A 175 9.45 -7.25 -0.72
N ASN A 176 10.68 -7.45 -1.17
CA ASN A 176 11.90 -7.38 -0.40
C ASN A 176 12.56 -6.01 -0.50
N VAL A 177 13.51 -5.74 0.39
CA VAL A 177 14.41 -4.60 0.31
C VAL A 177 15.84 -5.12 0.36
N HIS A 178 16.73 -4.61 -0.50
CA HIS A 178 18.13 -5.01 -0.55
C HIS A 178 19.08 -3.82 -0.47
N THR A 179 20.28 -4.04 0.04
CA THR A 179 21.38 -3.05 0.01
C THR A 179 22.34 -3.29 -1.15
N LYS A 180 22.50 -4.54 -1.60
CA LYS A 180 23.41 -4.91 -2.70
C LYS A 180 22.79 -5.88 -3.69
N THR A 181 22.34 -7.03 -3.22
CA THR A 181 21.86 -8.11 -4.10
C THR A 181 20.34 -8.23 -3.99
N PRO A 182 19.58 -8.06 -5.08
CA PRO A 182 18.14 -8.16 -5.05
C PRO A 182 17.67 -9.59 -4.77
N ILE A 183 16.59 -9.71 -4.01
CA ILE A 183 15.86 -10.98 -3.81
C ILE A 183 14.55 -10.89 -4.58
N GLY A 184 14.51 -11.51 -5.76
CA GLY A 184 13.46 -11.36 -6.76
C GLY A 184 13.83 -10.32 -7.83
N SER A 185 12.85 -9.84 -8.59
CA SER A 185 13.06 -8.86 -9.65
C SER A 185 13.45 -7.50 -9.06
N PRO A 186 14.61 -6.92 -9.43
CA PRO A 186 15.01 -5.61 -8.92
C PRO A 186 14.10 -4.51 -9.49
N CYS A 187 13.70 -3.57 -8.63
CA CYS A 187 12.98 -2.38 -9.09
C CYS A 187 13.82 -1.61 -10.12
N LYS A 188 13.18 -1.23 -11.24
CA LYS A 188 13.84 -0.52 -12.35
C LYS A 188 14.03 0.98 -12.10
N ALA A 189 13.24 1.56 -11.19
CA ALA A 189 13.21 3.00 -10.94
C ALA A 189 14.57 3.63 -10.60
N PRO A 190 15.46 3.03 -9.77
CA PRO A 190 16.79 3.59 -9.53
C PRO A 190 17.62 3.79 -10.80
N LYS A 191 17.45 2.91 -11.80
CA LYS A 191 18.09 3.02 -13.14
C LYS A 191 17.33 3.95 -14.11
N GLN A 192 16.21 4.50 -13.67
CA GLN A 192 15.29 5.34 -14.45
C GLN A 192 15.05 6.69 -13.74
N ASN A 193 16.10 7.26 -13.13
CA ASN A 193 16.04 8.54 -12.41
C ASN A 193 14.94 8.61 -11.33
N GLY A 194 14.70 7.49 -10.66
CA GLY A 194 13.69 7.39 -9.61
C GLY A 194 12.24 7.28 -10.12
N ALA A 195 12.00 7.12 -11.42
CA ALA A 195 10.66 7.02 -12.02
C ALA A 195 10.32 5.60 -12.49
N CYS A 196 9.06 5.21 -12.41
CA CYS A 196 8.60 3.89 -12.86
C CYS A 196 8.37 3.82 -14.37
N LEU A 197 8.17 4.95 -15.06
CA LEU A 197 7.83 5.02 -16.48
C LEU A 197 6.67 4.07 -16.85
N ASP A 198 6.90 3.12 -17.76
CA ASP A 198 5.96 2.09 -18.21
C ASP A 198 5.92 0.83 -17.33
N CYS A 199 6.85 0.68 -16.37
CA CYS A 199 6.93 -0.50 -15.52
C CYS A 199 5.71 -0.61 -14.58
N ARG A 200 5.09 -1.80 -14.52
CA ARG A 200 3.93 -2.11 -13.66
C ARG A 200 4.10 -3.40 -12.85
N GLU A 201 5.34 -3.86 -12.65
CA GLU A 201 5.60 -5.12 -11.92
C GLU A 201 4.93 -5.14 -10.54
N CYS A 202 4.83 -4.00 -9.84
CA CYS A 202 4.17 -3.91 -8.53
C CYS A 202 2.70 -4.37 -8.53
N TRP A 203 2.02 -4.39 -9.68
CA TRP A 203 0.65 -4.87 -9.86
C TRP A 203 0.57 -6.32 -10.38
N THR A 204 1.68 -7.04 -10.39
CA THR A 204 1.76 -8.47 -10.76
C THR A 204 2.04 -9.33 -9.52
N ASP A 205 2.04 -10.66 -9.66
CA ASP A 205 2.40 -11.61 -8.61
C ASP A 205 3.93 -11.84 -8.45
N SER A 206 4.75 -11.19 -9.29
CA SER A 206 6.22 -11.30 -9.22
C SER A 206 6.76 -10.84 -7.86
N VAL A 207 7.74 -11.55 -7.30
CA VAL A 207 8.48 -11.09 -6.11
C VAL A 207 9.43 -9.97 -6.53
N ILE A 208 9.31 -8.80 -5.92
CA ILE A 208 10.11 -7.60 -6.26
C ILE A 208 11.07 -7.29 -5.13
N SER A 209 12.24 -6.74 -5.47
CA SER A 209 13.19 -6.19 -4.52
C SER A 209 13.44 -4.70 -4.77
N TYR A 210 13.21 -3.87 -3.76
CA TYR A 210 13.52 -2.45 -3.79
C TYR A 210 14.92 -2.20 -3.22
N GLU A 211 15.71 -1.36 -3.86
CA GLU A 211 17.00 -0.91 -3.33
C GLU A 211 16.74 0.02 -2.13
N LEU A 212 17.50 -0.17 -1.05
CA LEU A 212 17.44 0.71 0.12
C LEU A 212 18.02 2.08 -0.25
N HIS A 213 17.31 3.15 0.12
CA HIS A 213 17.70 4.55 -0.12
C HIS A 213 17.96 5.29 1.18
#